data_AF-A0A7Y4YKL4-F1
#
_entry.id   AF-A0A7Y4YKL4-F1
#
_cell.length_a   1.000
_cell.length_b   1.000
_cell.length_c   1.000
_cell.angle_alpha   90.00
_cell.angle_beta   90.00
_cell.angle_gamma   90.00
#
_symmetry.space_group_name_H-M   'P 1'
#
loop_
_entity.id
_entity.type
_entity.pdbx_description
1 polymer ?
#
loop_
_entity_poly.entity_id
_entity_poly.type
_entity_poly.pdbx_seq_one_letter_code
_entity_poly.pdbx_strand_id
1 'polypeptide(L)'
;MDLRTSFPRSMKFKLVGYVHLARMIDKCRAVLAGTEGEYIYPCPMDDRLMEFAGITADQFTAAVTANPTDDGVAQWFRKTAKPHKPTELELWNDLM
;
A
#
# COMPACT_ATOMS: atom_id res chain seq x y z
N MET A 1 -10.27 9.01 0.85
CA MET A 1 -9.95 10.19 0.03
C MET A 1 -10.64 10.02 -1.31
N ASP A 2 -10.97 11.11 -2.02
CA ASP A 2 -11.63 11.03 -3.32
C ASP A 2 -10.61 11.18 -4.46
N LEU A 3 -10.34 10.10 -5.18
CA LEU A 3 -9.36 10.05 -6.27
C LEU A 3 -9.92 10.52 -7.62
N ARG A 4 -11.21 10.90 -7.67
CA ARG A 4 -11.79 11.57 -8.85
C ARG A 4 -11.35 13.02 -8.95
N THR A 5 -10.94 13.63 -7.84
CA THR A 5 -10.54 15.04 -7.74
C THR A 5 -9.15 15.25 -7.15
N SER A 6 -8.47 14.18 -6.73
CA SER A 6 -7.14 14.24 -6.16
C SER A 6 -6.29 13.06 -6.60
N PHE A 7 -4.97 13.16 -6.44
CA PHE A 7 -4.04 12.09 -6.76
C PHE A 7 -3.71 11.30 -5.49
N PRO A 8 -3.60 9.97 -5.57
CA PRO A 8 -3.03 9.21 -4.46
C PRO A 8 -1.56 9.61 -4.33
N ARG A 9 -0.98 9.37 -3.14
CA ARG A 9 0.39 9.76 -2.83
C ARG A 9 1.39 9.23 -3.87
N SER A 10 2.52 9.94 -3.96
CA SER A 10 3.60 9.61 -4.87
C SER A 10 4.05 8.16 -4.69
N MET A 11 4.33 7.48 -5.81
CA MET A 11 4.97 6.17 -5.82
C MET A 11 6.22 6.14 -4.92
N LYS A 12 7.00 7.22 -4.90
CA LYS A 12 8.28 7.32 -4.16
C LYS A 12 8.12 7.70 -2.69
N PHE A 13 6.90 8.00 -2.22
CA PHE A 13 6.68 8.30 -0.80
C PHE A 13 6.91 7.04 0.03
N LYS A 14 7.89 7.07 0.93
CA LYS A 14 8.21 5.95 1.81
C LYS A 14 7.31 5.97 3.05
N LEU A 15 6.54 4.90 3.23
CA LEU A 15 5.83 4.62 4.48
C LEU A 15 6.39 3.35 5.09
N VAL A 16 6.80 3.41 6.36
CA VAL A 16 7.48 2.32 7.08
C VAL A 16 8.66 1.67 6.34
N GLY A 17 9.33 2.44 5.48
CA GLY A 17 10.48 1.98 4.70
C GLY A 17 10.14 1.44 3.30
N TYR A 18 8.86 1.33 2.94
CA TYR A 18 8.41 0.84 1.64
C TYR A 18 7.88 2.00 0.79
N VAL A 19 8.39 2.13 -0.43
CA VAL A 19 7.74 2.91 -1.49
C VAL A 19 6.42 2.23 -1.91
N HIS A 20 5.56 2.95 -2.62
CA HIS A 20 4.25 2.49 -3.10
C HIS A 20 3.20 2.18 -2.01
N LEU A 21 3.58 1.82 -0.78
CA LEU A 21 2.64 1.43 0.28
C LEU A 21 1.60 2.52 0.57
N ALA A 22 2.04 3.76 0.75
CA ALA A 22 1.14 4.90 0.98
C ALA A 22 0.13 5.09 -0.15
N ARG A 23 0.60 4.95 -1.40
CA ARG A 23 -0.26 5.03 -2.59
C ARG A 23 -1.26 3.88 -2.65
N MET A 24 -0.84 2.67 -2.29
CA MET A 24 -1.71 1.50 -2.23
C MET A 24 -2.80 1.65 -1.16
N ILE A 25 -2.48 2.21 0.01
CA ILE A 25 -3.47 2.55 1.05
C ILE A 25 -4.50 3.53 0.50
N ASP A 26 -4.06 4.59 -0.18
CA ASP A 26 -4.94 5.62 -0.74
C ASP A 26 -5.92 5.01 -1.74
N LYS A 27 -5.43 4.17 -2.65
CA LYS A 27 -6.26 3.48 -3.65
C LYS A 27 -7.24 2.51 -3.02
N CYS A 28 -6.78 1.70 -2.05
CA CYS A 28 -7.64 0.77 -1.32
C CYS A 28 -8.78 1.51 -0.60
N ARG A 29 -8.47 2.60 0.11
CA ARG A 29 -9.48 3.44 0.77
C ARG A 29 -10.45 4.08 -0.22
N ALA A 30 -9.97 4.47 -1.40
CA ALA A 30 -10.81 5.06 -2.42
C ALA A 30 -11.80 4.04 -3.00
N VAL A 31 -11.35 2.81 -3.31
CA VAL A 31 -12.21 1.71 -3.77
C VAL A 31 -13.25 1.34 -2.70
N LEU A 32 -12.83 1.20 -1.44
CA LEU A 32 -13.76 0.93 -0.34
C LEU A 32 -14.83 2.02 -0.16
N ALA A 33 -14.52 3.25 -0.55
CA ALA A 33 -15.44 4.39 -0.49
C ALA A 33 -16.20 4.64 -1.82
N GLY A 34 -15.92 3.90 -2.90
CA GLY A 34 -16.50 4.14 -4.22
C GLY A 34 -16.07 5.47 -4.87
N THR A 35 -14.83 5.90 -4.61
CA THR A 35 -14.27 7.19 -5.03
C THR A 35 -12.90 7.05 -5.72
N GLU A 36 -12.61 5.87 -6.26
CA GLU A 36 -11.35 5.52 -6.93
C GLU A 36 -11.17 6.20 -8.29
N GLY A 37 -12.24 6.62 -8.96
CA GLY A 37 -12.15 7.22 -10.29
C GLY A 37 -11.53 6.27 -11.31
N GLU A 38 -10.46 6.71 -11.97
CA GLU A 38 -9.74 5.89 -12.97
C GLU A 38 -8.68 4.96 -12.35
N TYR A 39 -8.50 5.01 -11.02
CA TYR A 39 -7.52 4.15 -10.35
C TYR A 39 -8.07 2.75 -10.11
N ILE A 40 -7.21 1.75 -10.29
CA ILE A 40 -7.55 0.34 -10.10
C ILE A 40 -6.85 -0.17 -8.85
N TYR A 41 -7.59 -0.84 -7.95
CA TYR A 41 -7.03 -1.58 -6.82
C TYR A 41 -7.77 -2.92 -6.66
N PRO A 42 -7.05 -4.05 -6.51
CA PRO A 42 -5.60 -4.19 -6.68
C PRO A 42 -5.19 -4.02 -8.16
N CYS A 43 -4.04 -3.40 -8.42
CA CYS A 43 -3.42 -3.40 -9.76
C CYS A 43 -2.07 -4.13 -9.76
N PRO A 44 -1.46 -4.41 -10.94
CA PRO A 44 -0.21 -5.17 -11.02
C PRO A 44 0.95 -4.60 -10.17
N MET A 45 0.96 -3.28 -9.91
CA MET A 45 1.97 -2.65 -9.04
C MET A 45 1.69 -2.88 -7.55
N ASP A 46 0.42 -2.92 -7.15
CA ASP A 46 0.02 -3.29 -5.79
C ASP A 46 0.39 -4.75 -5.52
N ASP A 47 0.11 -5.64 -6.48
CA ASP A 47 0.44 -7.06 -6.39
C ASP A 47 1.94 -7.29 -6.20
N ARG A 48 2.80 -6.52 -6.87
CA ARG A 48 4.27 -6.60 -6.66
C ARG A 48 4.70 -6.25 -5.24
N LEU A 49 4.10 -5.21 -4.64
CA LEU A 49 4.39 -4.86 -3.25
C LEU A 49 3.86 -5.94 -2.30
N MET A 50 2.66 -6.45 -2.55
CA MET A 50 2.05 -7.50 -1.74
C MET A 50 2.84 -8.80 -1.81
N GLU A 51 3.28 -9.22 -3.00
CA GLU A 51 4.14 -10.39 -3.21
C GLU A 51 5.48 -10.23 -2.48
N PHE A 52 6.14 -9.09 -2.63
CA PHE A 52 7.37 -8.80 -1.91
C PHE A 52 7.14 -8.85 -0.39
N ALA A 53 6.07 -8.25 0.11
CA ALA A 53 5.71 -8.24 1.52
C ALA A 53 5.12 -9.56 2.02
N GLY A 54 4.84 -10.56 1.17
CA GLY A 54 4.21 -11.82 1.56
C GLY A 54 2.78 -11.66 2.09
N ILE A 55 2.02 -10.70 1.55
CA ILE A 55 0.66 -10.33 1.95
C ILE A 55 -0.30 -10.58 0.78
N THR A 56 -1.56 -10.95 1.04
CA THR A 56 -2.60 -11.02 0.01
C THR A 56 -3.45 -9.75 -0.07
N ALA A 57 -4.11 -9.53 -1.21
CA ALA A 57 -5.05 -8.42 -1.39
C ALA A 57 -6.17 -8.42 -0.33
N ASP A 58 -6.69 -9.58 0.02
CA ASP A 58 -7.74 -9.72 1.04
C ASP A 58 -7.22 -9.33 2.43
N GLN A 59 -6.02 -9.79 2.81
CA GLN A 59 -5.38 -9.41 4.07
C GLN A 59 -5.14 -7.90 4.15
N PHE A 60 -4.64 -7.31 3.06
CA PHE A 60 -4.40 -5.87 3.01
C PHE A 60 -5.70 -5.06 3.09
N THR A 61 -6.72 -5.45 2.33
CA THR A 61 -8.02 -4.77 2.32
C THR A 61 -8.69 -4.86 3.69
N ALA A 62 -8.64 -6.04 4.35
CA ALA A 62 -9.13 -6.21 5.70
C ALA A 62 -8.39 -5.32 6.70
N ALA A 63 -7.06 -5.20 6.58
CA ALA A 63 -6.27 -4.34 7.44
C ALA A 63 -6.57 -2.85 7.25
N VAL A 64 -6.72 -2.38 6.00
CA VAL A 64 -7.11 -1.00 5.70
C VAL A 64 -8.52 -0.70 6.23
N THR A 65 -9.44 -1.66 6.14
CA THR A 65 -10.80 -1.53 6.66
C THR A 65 -10.81 -1.43 8.20
N ALA A 66 -10.00 -2.23 8.88
CA ALA A 66 -9.89 -2.22 10.34
C ALA A 66 -9.13 -0.99 10.90
N ASN A 67 -8.36 -0.28 10.07
CA ASN A 67 -7.48 0.81 10.50
C ASN A 67 -7.78 2.12 9.75
N PRO A 68 -8.48 3.08 10.39
CA PRO A 68 -8.85 4.34 9.75
C PRO A 68 -7.66 5.28 9.51
N THR A 69 -6.55 5.09 10.22
CA THR A 69 -5.34 5.92 10.13
C THR A 69 -4.20 5.19 9.42
N ASP A 70 -3.29 5.95 8.80
CA ASP A 70 -2.07 5.38 8.22
C ASP A 70 -1.20 4.69 9.27
N ASP A 71 -1.10 5.25 10.47
CA ASP A 71 -0.34 4.63 11.57
C ASP A 71 -0.87 3.24 11.92
N GLY A 72 -2.19 3.03 11.93
CA GLY A 72 -2.78 1.72 12.18
C GLY A 72 -2.39 0.70 11.09
N VAL A 73 -2.54 1.08 9.82
CA VAL A 73 -2.15 0.21 8.68
C VAL A 73 -0.65 -0.05 8.69
N ALA A 74 0.16 0.97 8.97
CA ALA A 74 1.61 0.89 9.08
C ALA A 74 2.07 -0.06 10.19
N GLN A 75 1.43 -0.01 11.36
CA GLN A 75 1.71 -0.92 12.46
C GLN A 75 1.33 -2.36 12.12
N TRP A 76 0.18 -2.57 11.49
CA TRP A 76 -0.23 -3.90 11.02
C TRP A 76 0.75 -4.44 9.95
N PHE A 77 1.13 -3.60 8.99
CA PHE A 77 2.02 -3.97 7.90
C PHE A 77 3.39 -4.38 8.43
N ARG A 78 3.98 -3.61 9.36
CA ARG A 78 5.27 -3.95 10.00
C ARG A 78 5.26 -5.31 10.72
N LYS A 79 4.11 -5.72 11.27
CA LYS A 79 3.97 -6.99 11.99
C LYS A 79 3.71 -8.18 11.06
N THR A 80 3.05 -7.94 9.94
CA THR A 80 2.57 -8.99 9.03
C THR A 80 3.51 -9.22 7.85
N ALA A 81 4.18 -8.16 7.36
CA ALA A 81 5.05 -8.25 6.22
C ALA A 81 6.22 -9.20 6.47
N LYS A 82 6.55 -9.99 5.44
CA LYS A 82 7.75 -10.82 5.39
C LYS A 82 8.97 -9.96 5.73
N PRO A 83 9.80 -10.38 6.71
CA PRO A 83 11.03 -9.67 7.02
C PRO A 83 12.00 -9.72 5.85
N HIS A 84 12.60 -8.57 5.52
CA HIS A 84 13.63 -8.41 4.50
C HIS A 84 14.89 -7.82 5.10
N LYS A 85 16.05 -8.12 4.51
CA LYS A 85 17.29 -7.44 4.88
C LYS A 85 17.19 -5.95 4.48
N PRO A 86 17.81 -5.01 5.21
CA PRO A 86 17.79 -3.60 4.84
C PRO A 86 18.22 -3.34 3.39
N THR A 87 19.27 -4.02 2.93
CA THR A 87 19.78 -3.90 1.55
C THR A 87 18.82 -4.43 0.50
N GLU A 88 18.04 -5.45 0.83
CA GLU A 88 17.01 -6.02 -0.07
C GLU A 88 15.82 -5.06 -0.19
N LEU A 89 15.40 -4.47 0.92
CA LEU A 89 14.36 -3.44 0.93
C LEU A 89 14.79 -2.17 0.18
N GLU A 90 16.04 -1.73 0.33
CA GLU A 90 16.61 -0.60 -0.42
C GLU A 90 16.61 -0.89 -1.93
N LEU A 91 17.14 -2.04 -2.35
CA LEU A 91 17.12 -2.44 -3.76
C LEU A 91 15.70 -2.51 -4.32
N TRP A 92 14.75 -3.07 -3.57
CA TRP A 92 13.34 -3.11 -3.97
C TRP A 92 12.77 -1.70 -4.16
N ASN A 93 13.07 -0.78 -3.23
CA ASN A 93 12.62 0.60 -3.32
C ASN A 93 13.20 1.37 -4.52
N ASP A 94 14.42 1.04 -4.95
CA ASP A 94 15.06 1.69 -6.09
C ASP A 94 14.52 1.18 -7.44
N LEU A 95 14.13 -0.10 -7.50
CA LEU A 95 13.56 -0.75 -8.69
C LEU A 95 12.08 -0.41 -8.93
N MET A 96 11.38 0.06 -7.90
CA MET A 96 9.94 0.41 -7.91
C MET A 96 9.72 1.90 -8.16
#